data_AF-A0A858RMT3-F1
#
_entry.id   AF-A0A858RMT3-F1
#
_cell.length_a   1.000
_cell.length_b   1.000
_cell.length_c   1.000
_cell.angle_alpha   90.00
_cell.angle_beta   90.00
_cell.angle_gamma   90.00
#
_symmetry.space_group_name_H-M   'P 1'
#
loop_
_entity.id
_entity.type
_entity.pdbx_description
1 polymer ?
#
loop_
_entity_poly.entity_id
_entity_poly.type
_entity_poly.pdbx_seq_one_letter_code
_entity_poly.pdbx_strand_id
1 'polypeptide(L)'
;MGLPLGEYRLAPMLRRVPACLRALRVGSASEAVALLAQRQELILRALETLLIGTTEFFRDPQVFDLLQQEVIPGMLQRKAHPRVWSAACSEGAELYSVAMTFALFGALQEGQFFGSDCRAEAVEHARRGIFARPRSGGLRQPQSGLFTISGEESIQVSPEIRRAISWQTADVLADDPGGPWDMILCRNLAIYLSPEASARLWQRLAGALAPGGILVVGKAEKPAVPGLRKIHPFIYCKHSIP
;
A
#
# COMPACT_ATOMS: atom_id res chain seq x y z
N MET A 1 -12.23 15.70 -9.64
CA MET A 1 -11.91 14.30 -9.28
C MET A 1 -13.09 13.71 -8.53
N GLY A 2 -13.66 12.62 -9.03
CA GLY A 2 -14.84 11.95 -8.45
C GLY A 2 -14.52 11.04 -7.26
N LEU A 3 -13.59 11.42 -6.38
CA LEU A 3 -13.37 10.68 -5.14
C LEU A 3 -14.63 10.85 -4.28
N PRO A 4 -15.32 9.75 -3.90
CA PRO A 4 -16.55 9.86 -3.14
C PRO A 4 -16.20 10.21 -1.69
N LEU A 5 -15.96 11.49 -1.41
CA LEU A 5 -15.55 11.99 -0.07
C LEU A 5 -16.55 11.61 1.03
N GLY A 6 -17.82 11.35 0.69
CA GLY A 6 -18.83 10.81 1.60
C GLY A 6 -18.50 9.42 2.14
N GLU A 7 -17.57 8.70 1.51
CA GLU A 7 -17.11 7.39 1.95
C GLU A 7 -15.94 7.45 2.92
N TYR A 8 -15.42 8.63 3.27
CA TYR A 8 -14.30 8.78 4.18
C TYR A 8 -14.74 9.24 5.58
N ARG A 9 -14.15 8.66 6.63
CA ARG A 9 -14.44 9.04 8.02
C ARG A 9 -13.75 10.35 8.38
N LEU A 10 -14.55 11.33 8.81
CA LEU A 10 -14.07 12.66 9.19
C LEU A 10 -13.12 12.64 10.41
N ALA A 11 -13.38 11.82 11.44
CA ALA A 11 -12.63 11.90 12.70
C ALA A 11 -11.10 11.61 12.60
N PRO A 12 -10.63 10.58 11.86
CA PRO A 12 -9.20 10.40 11.58
C PRO A 12 -8.60 11.54 10.75
N MET A 13 -9.35 12.06 9.77
CA MET A 13 -8.93 13.15 8.89
C MET A 13 -8.81 14.49 9.65
N LEU A 14 -9.69 14.73 10.63
CA LEU A 14 -9.65 15.93 11.48
C LEU A 14 -8.33 16.09 12.22
N ARG A 15 -7.71 14.98 12.66
CA ARG A 15 -6.38 15.01 13.30
C ARG A 15 -5.26 15.46 12.36
N ARG A 16 -5.50 15.41 11.05
CA ARG A 16 -4.55 15.79 9.99
C ARG A 16 -4.78 17.20 9.46
N VAL A 17 -5.89 17.84 9.81
CA VAL A 17 -6.20 19.23 9.43
C VAL A 17 -5.04 20.18 9.75
N PRO A 18 -4.39 20.16 10.94
CA PRO A 18 -3.26 21.05 11.20
C PRO A 18 -2.08 20.89 10.23
N ALA A 19 -1.82 19.66 9.75
CA ALA A 19 -0.78 19.42 8.74
C ALA A 19 -1.20 19.95 7.36
N CYS A 20 -2.46 19.78 6.99
CA CYS A 20 -3.03 20.34 5.77
C CYS A 20 -2.96 21.87 5.75
N LEU A 21 -3.33 22.52 6.86
CA LEU A 21 -3.25 23.98 6.98
C LEU A 21 -1.82 24.50 6.79
N ARG A 22 -0.83 23.84 7.42
CA ARG A 22 0.59 24.18 7.22
C ARG A 22 1.05 24.00 5.78
N ALA A 23 0.64 22.93 5.11
CA ALA A 23 1.01 22.67 3.72
C ALA A 23 0.41 23.70 2.76
N LEU A 24 -0.84 24.11 2.99
CA LEU A 24 -1.52 25.16 2.25
C LEU A 24 -1.08 26.57 2.66
N ARG A 25 -0.30 26.71 3.74
CA ARG A 25 0.15 27.98 4.34
C ARG A 25 -1.02 28.90 4.73
N VAL A 26 -2.08 28.31 5.29
CA VAL A 26 -3.27 29.03 5.78
C VAL A 26 -3.46 28.84 7.28
N GLY A 27 -4.15 29.78 7.93
CA GLY A 27 -4.34 29.78 9.38
C GLY A 27 -5.57 29.01 9.86
N SER A 28 -6.55 28.78 8.98
CA SER A 28 -7.84 28.21 9.36
C SER A 28 -8.43 27.26 8.30
N ALA A 29 -9.33 26.37 8.73
CA ALA A 29 -10.05 25.48 7.82
C ALA A 29 -10.95 26.25 6.83
N SER A 30 -11.51 27.39 7.25
CA SER A 30 -12.31 28.25 6.36
C SER A 30 -11.46 28.87 5.26
N GLU A 31 -10.25 29.33 5.58
CA GLU A 31 -9.28 29.81 4.57
C GLU A 31 -8.85 28.69 3.63
N ALA A 32 -8.64 27.47 4.14
CA ALA A 32 -8.32 26.31 3.32
C ALA A 32 -9.45 26.01 2.32
N VAL A 33 -10.71 25.99 2.76
CA VAL A 33 -11.86 25.75 1.88
C VAL A 33 -11.97 26.83 0.80
N ALA A 34 -11.85 28.11 1.17
CA ALA A 34 -11.89 29.22 0.23
C ALA A 34 -10.74 29.13 -0.80
N LEU A 35 -9.53 28.80 -0.35
CA LEU A 35 -8.36 28.64 -1.21
C LEU A 35 -8.52 27.47 -2.19
N LEU A 36 -9.01 26.32 -1.71
CA LEU A 36 -9.21 25.12 -2.53
C LEU A 36 -10.35 25.28 -3.54
N ALA A 37 -11.37 26.08 -3.23
CA ALA A 37 -12.44 26.42 -4.17
C ALA A 37 -11.92 27.28 -5.35
N GLN A 38 -10.91 28.13 -5.11
CA GLN A 38 -10.32 29.00 -6.13
C GLN A 38 -9.15 28.35 -6.88
N ARG A 39 -8.41 27.46 -6.21
CA ARG A 39 -7.21 26.80 -6.74
C ARG A 39 -7.35 25.29 -6.67
N GLN A 40 -8.02 24.73 -7.67
CA GLN A 40 -8.26 23.29 -7.73
C GLN A 40 -6.97 22.46 -7.80
N GLU A 41 -5.88 23.03 -8.31
CA GLU A 41 -4.56 22.40 -8.34
C GLU A 41 -3.99 22.11 -6.94
N LEU A 42 -4.47 22.81 -5.91
CA LEU A 42 -4.04 22.59 -4.52
C LEU A 42 -4.83 21.48 -3.82
N ILE A 43 -5.90 20.97 -4.44
CA ILE A 43 -6.75 19.92 -3.86
C ILE A 43 -5.94 18.63 -3.66
N LEU A 44 -5.12 18.25 -4.64
CA LEU A 44 -4.25 17.07 -4.53
C LEU A 44 -3.29 17.21 -3.34
N ARG A 45 -2.63 18.36 -3.22
CA ARG A 45 -1.72 18.65 -2.10
C ARG A 45 -2.42 18.62 -0.74
N ALA A 46 -3.66 19.13 -0.66
CA ALA A 46 -4.47 19.03 0.55
C ALA A 46 -4.83 17.57 0.88
N LEU A 47 -5.26 16.80 -0.13
CA LEU A 47 -5.57 15.38 0.02
C LEU A 47 -4.34 14.58 0.45
N GLU A 48 -3.17 14.80 -0.15
CA GLU A 48 -1.90 14.20 0.26
C GLU A 48 -1.67 14.38 1.77
N THR A 49 -1.86 15.59 2.28
CA THR A 49 -1.58 15.92 3.69
C THR A 49 -2.59 15.33 4.69
N LEU A 50 -3.86 15.25 4.27
CA LEU A 50 -4.96 14.65 5.02
C LEU A 50 -4.87 13.12 5.00
N LEU A 51 -4.36 12.55 3.92
CA LEU A 51 -4.24 11.11 3.68
C LEU A 51 -2.82 10.58 3.89
N ILE A 52 -1.91 11.35 4.53
CA ILE A 52 -0.51 10.89 4.75
C ILE A 52 -0.52 9.55 5.49
N GLY A 53 -0.32 8.48 4.72
CA GLY A 53 0.41 7.32 5.15
C GLY A 53 1.87 7.60 4.87
N THR A 54 2.68 7.80 5.90
CA THR A 54 4.12 7.60 5.76
C THR A 54 4.31 6.17 5.29
N THR A 55 4.80 6.01 4.06
CA THR A 55 5.13 4.71 3.51
C THR A 55 6.56 4.42 3.94
N GLU A 56 6.70 3.39 4.76
CA GLU A 56 7.97 2.97 5.32
C GLU A 56 8.27 1.59 4.79
N PHE A 57 9.53 1.37 4.41
CA PHE A 57 10.00 0.03 4.10
C PHE A 57 9.81 -0.88 5.31
N PHE A 58 9.33 -2.09 5.07
CA PHE A 58 9.09 -3.11 6.09
C PHE A 58 8.21 -2.63 7.26
N ARG A 59 7.23 -1.75 6.98
CA ARG A 59 6.30 -1.22 7.98
C ARG A 59 5.57 -2.33 8.73
N ASP A 60 5.56 -2.23 10.05
CA ASP A 60 5.15 -3.29 10.99
C ASP A 60 6.03 -4.55 10.85
N PRO A 61 7.23 -4.57 11.46
CA PRO A 61 8.22 -5.63 11.28
C PRO A 61 7.68 -7.05 11.51
N GLN A 62 6.78 -7.22 12.47
CA GLN A 62 6.15 -8.51 12.75
C GLN A 62 5.37 -9.09 11.55
N VAL A 63 4.74 -8.23 10.73
CA VAL A 63 4.04 -8.68 9.51
C VAL A 63 5.07 -9.16 8.48
N PHE A 64 6.13 -8.39 8.26
CA PHE A 64 7.18 -8.75 7.30
C PHE A 64 8.01 -9.95 7.75
N ASP A 65 8.24 -10.13 9.06
CA ASP A 65 8.87 -11.32 9.62
C ASP A 65 8.03 -12.56 9.30
N LEU A 66 6.69 -12.52 9.48
CA LEU A 66 5.78 -13.60 9.09
C LEU A 66 5.76 -13.82 7.57
N LEU A 67 5.75 -12.75 6.78
CA LEU A 67 5.81 -12.86 5.32
C LEU A 67 7.07 -13.58 4.87
N GLN A 68 8.21 -13.22 5.44
CA GLN A 68 9.51 -13.80 5.11
C GLN A 68 9.64 -15.24 5.61
N GLN A 69 9.21 -15.54 6.83
CA GLN A 69 9.47 -16.85 7.46
C GLN A 69 8.49 -17.93 7.02
N GLU A 70 7.23 -17.56 6.75
CA GLU A 70 6.16 -18.55 6.55
C GLU A 70 5.42 -18.35 5.21
N VAL A 71 4.93 -17.13 4.96
CA VAL A 71 3.95 -16.92 3.86
C VAL A 71 4.59 -17.01 2.47
N ILE A 72 5.67 -16.26 2.23
CA ILE A 72 6.34 -16.22 0.91
C ILE A 72 6.99 -17.57 0.59
N PRO A 73 7.76 -18.21 1.49
CA PRO A 73 8.30 -19.55 1.23
C PRO A 73 7.19 -20.57 0.91
N GLY A 74 6.11 -20.60 1.69
CA GLY A 74 4.98 -21.51 1.44
C GLY A 74 4.20 -21.18 0.17
N MET A 75 4.25 -19.94 -0.31
CA MET A 75 3.67 -19.55 -1.60
C MET A 75 4.53 -20.03 -2.78
N LEU A 76 5.84 -19.79 -2.70
CA LEU A 76 6.82 -20.21 -3.72
C LEU A 76 6.85 -21.74 -3.90
N GLN A 77 6.68 -22.50 -2.82
CA GLN A 77 6.57 -23.97 -2.91
C GLN A 77 5.33 -24.46 -3.66
N ARG A 78 4.24 -23.68 -3.63
CA ARG A 78 2.96 -24.06 -4.25
C ARG A 78 2.81 -23.56 -5.68
N LYS A 79 3.51 -22.49 -6.05
CA LYS A 79 3.30 -21.80 -7.32
C LYS A 79 4.59 -21.14 -7.80
N ALA A 80 4.96 -21.47 -9.04
CA ALA A 80 6.15 -20.92 -9.70
C ALA A 80 6.05 -19.43 -10.04
N HIS A 81 4.83 -18.92 -10.30
CA HIS A 81 4.61 -17.52 -10.66
C HIS A 81 3.51 -16.86 -9.82
N PRO A 82 3.78 -16.56 -8.54
CA PRO A 82 2.79 -15.92 -7.68
C PRO A 82 2.56 -14.45 -8.10
N ARG A 83 1.29 -14.06 -8.13
CA ARG A 83 0.84 -12.70 -8.41
C ARG A 83 0.57 -11.97 -7.12
N VAL A 84 1.27 -10.88 -6.89
CA VAL A 84 1.19 -10.06 -5.68
C VAL A 84 0.71 -8.66 -6.03
N TRP A 85 -0.34 -8.21 -5.37
CA TRP A 85 -0.87 -6.86 -5.51
C TRP A 85 -0.76 -6.07 -4.21
N SER A 86 -0.17 -4.87 -4.24
CA SER A 86 -0.34 -3.87 -3.17
C SER A 86 -1.37 -2.84 -3.63
N ALA A 87 -2.56 -2.91 -3.02
CA ALA A 87 -3.70 -2.04 -3.28
C ALA A 87 -3.67 -0.81 -2.35
N ALA A 88 -3.80 0.38 -2.93
CA ALA A 88 -3.50 1.65 -2.26
C ALA A 88 -2.05 1.70 -1.74
N CYS A 89 -1.11 1.44 -2.66
CA CYS A 89 0.31 1.25 -2.34
C CYS A 89 1.04 2.53 -1.89
N SER A 90 0.38 3.70 -1.92
CA SER A 90 1.00 5.00 -1.69
C SER A 90 2.24 5.15 -2.60
N GLU A 91 3.36 5.61 -2.06
CA GLU A 91 4.61 5.81 -2.82
C GLU A 91 5.42 4.51 -3.04
N GLY A 92 4.84 3.35 -2.76
CA GLY A 92 5.34 2.04 -3.20
C GLY A 92 6.29 1.30 -2.25
N ALA A 93 6.69 1.88 -1.11
CA ALA A 93 7.66 1.25 -0.21
C ALA A 93 7.20 -0.14 0.30
N GLU A 94 5.89 -0.35 0.48
CA GLU A 94 5.33 -1.65 0.87
C GLU A 94 5.60 -2.74 -0.17
N LEU A 95 5.24 -2.51 -1.43
CA LEU A 95 5.43 -3.50 -2.48
C LEU A 95 6.92 -3.72 -2.78
N TYR A 96 7.75 -2.67 -2.69
CA TYR A 96 9.20 -2.84 -2.75
C TYR A 96 9.73 -3.74 -1.64
N SER A 97 9.22 -3.61 -0.42
CA SER A 97 9.62 -4.45 0.71
C SER A 97 9.27 -5.92 0.44
N VAL A 98 8.11 -6.19 -0.14
CA VAL A 98 7.71 -7.55 -0.55
C VAL A 98 8.62 -8.08 -1.65
N ALA A 99 8.86 -7.30 -2.72
CA ALA A 99 9.75 -7.71 -3.81
C ALA A 99 11.18 -7.98 -3.32
N MET A 100 11.67 -7.16 -2.39
CA MET A 100 12.95 -7.38 -1.70
C MET A 100 12.95 -8.70 -0.94
N THR A 101 11.87 -9.03 -0.22
CA THR A 101 11.74 -10.33 0.47
C THR A 101 11.77 -11.49 -0.52
N PHE A 102 11.11 -11.39 -1.68
CA PHE A 102 11.22 -12.41 -2.74
C PHE A 102 12.65 -12.55 -3.27
N ALA A 103 13.38 -11.44 -3.43
CA ALA A 103 14.78 -11.46 -3.85
C ALA A 103 15.69 -12.21 -2.85
N LEU A 104 15.37 -12.19 -1.54
CA LEU A 104 16.11 -12.97 -0.52
C LEU A 104 16.06 -14.48 -0.77
N PHE A 105 15.01 -14.95 -1.45
CA PHE A 105 14.83 -16.35 -1.82
C PHE A 105 15.26 -16.64 -3.26
N GLY A 106 15.89 -15.69 -3.95
CA GLY A 106 16.22 -15.82 -5.38
C GLY A 106 15.00 -15.81 -6.31
N ALA A 107 13.82 -15.47 -5.81
CA ALA A 107 12.54 -15.63 -6.50
C ALA A 107 11.96 -14.30 -7.03
N LEU A 108 12.80 -13.26 -7.18
CA LEU A 108 12.34 -11.96 -7.68
C LEU A 108 11.74 -12.05 -9.09
N GLN A 109 12.35 -12.86 -9.97
CA GLN A 109 11.87 -13.04 -11.35
C GLN A 109 10.70 -14.02 -11.46
N GLU A 110 10.43 -14.78 -10.39
CA GLU A 110 9.30 -15.70 -10.32
C GLU A 110 8.00 -14.95 -10.02
N GLY A 111 8.07 -13.95 -9.14
CA GLY A 111 6.91 -13.15 -8.75
C GLY A 111 6.47 -12.12 -9.80
N GLN A 112 5.16 -11.91 -9.89
CA GLN A 112 4.56 -10.80 -10.62
C GLN A 112 4.02 -9.77 -9.63
N PHE A 113 4.65 -8.60 -9.57
CA PHE A 113 4.33 -7.56 -8.59
C PHE A 113 3.56 -6.42 -9.23
N PHE A 114 2.41 -6.10 -8.68
CA PHE A 114 1.54 -5.02 -9.13
C PHE A 114 1.24 -4.06 -7.99
N GLY A 115 1.38 -2.76 -8.21
CA GLY A 115 1.06 -1.72 -7.25
C GLY A 115 0.09 -0.72 -7.84
N SER A 116 -0.98 -0.40 -7.10
CA SER A 116 -1.92 0.62 -7.54
C SER A 116 -2.31 1.59 -6.45
N ASP A 117 -2.50 2.85 -6.82
CA ASP A 117 -2.98 3.91 -5.95
C ASP A 117 -3.84 4.90 -6.75
N CYS A 118 -4.82 5.56 -6.11
CA CYS A 118 -5.67 6.54 -6.78
C CYS A 118 -4.94 7.87 -7.03
N ARG A 119 -3.81 8.10 -6.37
CA ARG A 119 -2.94 9.27 -6.52
C ARG A 119 -1.87 9.05 -7.59
N ALA A 120 -2.00 9.72 -8.73
CA ALA A 120 -1.04 9.61 -9.84
C ALA A 120 0.39 9.99 -9.42
N GLU A 121 0.54 11.02 -8.59
CA GLU A 121 1.82 11.48 -8.07
C GLU A 121 2.54 10.43 -7.20
N ALA A 122 1.78 9.64 -6.44
CA ALA A 122 2.31 8.59 -5.59
C ALA A 122 2.79 7.41 -6.43
N VAL A 123 2.04 7.07 -7.48
CA VAL A 123 2.41 6.07 -8.49
C VAL A 123 3.69 6.48 -9.22
N GLU A 124 3.82 7.75 -9.63
CA GLU A 124 5.05 8.25 -10.26
C GLU A 124 6.24 8.27 -9.29
N HIS A 125 6.01 8.57 -8.02
CA HIS A 125 7.03 8.41 -6.98
C HIS A 125 7.48 6.95 -6.85
N ALA A 126 6.52 6.03 -6.75
CA ALA A 126 6.79 4.59 -6.68
C ALA A 126 7.60 4.12 -7.88
N ARG A 127 7.24 4.53 -9.10
CA ARG A 127 7.95 4.18 -10.34
C ARG A 127 9.42 4.66 -10.34
N ARG A 128 9.68 5.87 -9.83
CA ARG A 128 11.07 6.38 -9.68
C ARG A 128 11.85 5.59 -8.63
N GLY A 129 11.18 5.17 -7.57
CA GLY A 129 11.76 4.36 -6.48
C GLY A 129 12.85 5.09 -5.70
N ILE A 130 12.77 6.42 -5.62
CA ILE A 130 13.70 7.29 -4.87
C ILE A 130 13.00 7.66 -3.56
N PHE A 131 13.65 7.41 -2.43
CA PHE A 131 13.09 7.66 -1.10
C PHE A 131 14.09 8.43 -0.24
N ALA A 132 13.60 9.21 0.72
CA ALA A 132 14.46 9.82 1.72
C ALA A 132 15.24 8.75 2.48
N ARG A 133 16.53 8.98 2.71
CA ARG A 133 17.37 8.07 3.46
C ARG A 133 16.84 7.95 4.89
N PRO A 134 16.52 6.74 5.38
CA PRO A 134 16.08 6.57 6.75
C PRO A 134 17.14 7.10 7.72
N ARG A 135 16.74 7.96 8.67
CA ARG A 135 17.68 8.64 9.59
C ARG A 135 18.43 7.68 10.52
N SER A 136 17.94 6.45 10.72
CA SER A 136 18.63 5.31 11.37
C SER A 136 17.64 4.13 11.54
N GLY A 137 18.13 2.88 11.54
CA GLY A 137 17.41 1.70 12.08
C GLY A 137 16.25 1.08 11.27
N GLY A 138 15.67 1.76 10.29
CA GLY A 138 14.49 1.27 9.54
C GLY A 138 14.78 0.23 8.45
N LEU A 139 15.99 0.23 7.90
CA LEU A 139 16.46 -0.86 7.05
C LEU A 139 17.21 -1.83 7.97
N ARG A 140 16.61 -2.98 8.30
CA ARG A 140 17.40 -4.15 8.75
C ARG A 140 18.53 -4.27 7.72
N GLN A 141 19.78 -4.09 8.16
CA GLN A 141 20.98 -3.77 7.36
C GLN A 141 20.76 -3.97 5.85
N PRO A 142 20.88 -2.92 5.00
CA PRO A 142 20.63 -3.04 3.57
C PRO A 142 21.43 -4.23 3.07
N GLN A 143 20.75 -5.34 2.80
CA GLN A 143 21.42 -6.48 2.21
C GLN A 143 22.00 -5.95 0.90
N SER A 144 23.32 -6.02 0.80
CA SER A 144 24.08 -5.38 -0.26
C SER A 144 23.44 -5.70 -1.60
N GLY A 145 22.97 -4.67 -2.33
CA GLY A 145 22.36 -4.81 -3.66
C GLY A 145 20.86 -4.47 -3.76
N LEU A 146 20.11 -4.33 -2.65
CA LEU A 146 18.68 -3.98 -2.72
C LEU A 146 18.42 -2.48 -2.96
N PHE A 147 19.36 -1.63 -2.55
CA PHE A 147 19.32 -0.18 -2.72
C PHE A 147 20.65 0.34 -3.23
N THR A 148 20.60 1.40 -4.04
CA THR A 148 21.74 2.25 -4.35
C THR A 148 21.60 3.56 -3.59
N ILE A 149 22.70 4.06 -3.02
CA ILE A 149 22.73 5.40 -2.43
C ILE A 149 22.66 6.40 -3.59
N SER A 150 21.69 7.31 -3.56
CA SER A 150 21.49 8.35 -4.56
C SER A 150 21.74 9.71 -3.92
N GLY A 151 23.00 10.15 -3.91
CA GLY A 151 23.42 11.36 -3.19
C GLY A 151 23.43 11.19 -1.67
N GLU A 152 23.53 12.30 -0.93
CA GLU A 152 23.73 12.26 0.52
C GLU A 152 22.45 11.93 1.31
N GLU A 153 21.29 12.41 0.84
CA GLU A 153 20.02 12.37 1.58
C GLU A 153 18.97 11.37 1.05
N SER A 154 19.25 10.68 -0.06
CA SER A 154 18.27 9.78 -0.67
C SER A 154 18.84 8.40 -1.00
N ILE A 155 17.94 7.42 -0.99
CA ILE A 155 18.20 6.07 -1.46
C ILE A 155 17.33 5.83 -2.70
N GLN A 156 17.83 5.00 -3.61
CA GLN A 156 17.06 4.54 -4.74
C GLN A 156 17.00 3.01 -4.71
N VAL A 157 15.81 2.47 -4.96
CA VAL A 157 15.64 1.01 -5.10
C VAL A 157 16.39 0.53 -6.33
N SER A 158 17.04 -0.64 -6.22
CA SER A 158 17.86 -1.18 -7.29
C SER A 158 17.07 -1.31 -8.61
N PRO A 159 17.72 -1.08 -9.78
CA PRO A 159 17.04 -1.17 -11.07
C PRO A 159 16.42 -2.55 -11.35
N GLU A 160 16.95 -3.63 -10.76
CA GLU A 160 16.39 -4.98 -10.90
C GLU A 160 15.02 -5.08 -10.24
N ILE A 161 14.91 -4.66 -8.97
CA ILE A 161 13.64 -4.69 -8.23
C ILE A 161 12.62 -3.75 -8.87
N ARG A 162 13.04 -2.55 -9.28
CA ARG A 162 12.13 -1.59 -9.95
C ARG A 162 11.53 -2.14 -11.25
N ARG A 163 12.31 -2.93 -12.02
CA ARG A 163 11.85 -3.55 -13.26
C ARG A 163 10.87 -4.72 -13.03
N ALA A 164 10.93 -5.36 -11.87
CA ALA A 164 10.03 -6.47 -11.53
C ALA A 164 8.61 -6.01 -11.16
N ILE A 165 8.39 -4.70 -10.94
CA ILE A 165 7.12 -4.17 -10.45
C ILE A 165 6.41 -3.34 -11.52
N SER A 166 5.14 -3.62 -11.72
CA SER A 166 4.22 -2.82 -12.53
C SER A 166 3.39 -1.88 -11.66
N TRP A 167 3.26 -0.63 -12.08
CA TRP A 167 2.55 0.42 -11.34
C TRP A 167 1.40 1.00 -12.16
N GLN A 168 0.23 1.21 -11.53
CA GLN A 168 -0.95 1.77 -12.17
C GLN A 168 -1.67 2.76 -11.27
N THR A 169 -2.18 3.86 -11.85
CA THR A 169 -3.15 4.72 -11.16
C THR A 169 -4.53 4.08 -11.26
N ALA A 170 -5.10 3.67 -10.13
CA ALA A 170 -6.41 3.03 -10.04
C ALA A 170 -7.01 3.19 -8.64
N ASP A 171 -8.33 3.39 -8.56
CA ASP A 171 -9.10 3.39 -7.33
C ASP A 171 -9.60 1.98 -7.01
N VAL A 172 -9.11 1.41 -5.91
CA VAL A 172 -9.47 0.06 -5.43
C VAL A 172 -10.98 -0.11 -5.17
N LEU A 173 -11.71 0.97 -4.89
CA LEU A 173 -13.15 0.94 -4.64
C LEU A 173 -13.97 0.95 -5.92
N ALA A 174 -13.45 1.53 -7.01
CA ALA A 174 -14.18 1.73 -8.26
C ALA A 174 -13.69 0.81 -9.38
N ASP A 175 -12.39 0.77 -9.62
CA ASP A 175 -11.77 0.08 -10.76
C ASP A 175 -11.68 -1.43 -10.53
N ASP A 176 -11.69 -2.20 -11.62
CA ASP A 176 -11.59 -3.67 -11.58
C ASP A 176 -10.28 -4.10 -10.89
N PRO A 177 -10.34 -4.83 -9.77
CA PRO A 177 -9.15 -5.35 -9.11
C PRO A 177 -8.37 -6.37 -9.96
N GLY A 178 -8.97 -6.90 -11.03
CA GLY A 178 -8.42 -8.00 -11.80
C GLY A 178 -8.25 -9.27 -10.96
N GLY A 179 -7.34 -10.16 -11.38
CA GLY A 179 -7.00 -11.37 -10.63
C GLY A 179 -6.94 -12.62 -11.53
N PRO A 180 -6.93 -13.83 -10.92
CA PRO A 180 -6.84 -14.07 -9.48
C PRO A 180 -5.44 -13.73 -8.92
N TRP A 181 -5.39 -13.22 -7.69
CA TRP A 181 -4.16 -12.84 -6.97
C TRP A 181 -3.77 -13.85 -5.90
N ASP A 182 -2.48 -14.18 -5.78
CA ASP A 182 -1.98 -15.09 -4.74
C ASP A 182 -1.71 -14.37 -3.42
N MET A 183 -1.38 -13.07 -3.50
CA MET A 183 -1.29 -12.18 -2.36
C MET A 183 -1.90 -10.81 -2.71
N ILE A 184 -2.68 -10.26 -1.79
CA ILE A 184 -3.09 -8.86 -1.81
C ILE A 184 -2.66 -8.23 -0.49
N LEU A 185 -1.96 -7.10 -0.56
CA LEU A 185 -1.72 -6.20 0.56
C LEU A 185 -2.67 -5.02 0.41
N CYS A 186 -3.50 -4.76 1.41
CA CYS A 186 -4.31 -3.54 1.49
C CYS A 186 -4.31 -3.09 2.94
N ARG A 187 -3.35 -2.22 3.26
CA ARG A 187 -3.00 -1.87 4.64
C ARG A 187 -3.22 -0.40 4.88
N ASN A 188 -3.82 -0.09 6.03
CA ASN A 188 -4.03 1.27 6.52
C ASN A 188 -4.91 2.15 5.60
N LEU A 189 -5.76 1.54 4.76
CA LEU A 189 -6.74 2.26 3.94
C LEU A 189 -8.12 2.28 4.58
N ALA A 190 -8.62 1.12 5.03
CA ALA A 190 -9.99 0.95 5.50
C ALA A 190 -10.30 1.75 6.77
N ILE A 191 -9.27 2.12 7.55
CA ILE A 191 -9.42 3.00 8.71
C ILE A 191 -9.94 4.40 8.35
N TYR A 192 -9.77 4.79 7.08
CA TYR A 192 -10.28 6.05 6.54
C TYR A 192 -11.65 5.89 5.90
N LEU A 193 -12.18 4.67 5.71
CA LEU A 193 -13.44 4.42 5.00
C LEU A 193 -14.64 4.33 5.96
N SER A 194 -15.83 4.65 5.45
CA SER A 194 -17.11 4.38 6.09
C SER A 194 -17.27 2.86 6.28
N PRO A 195 -18.11 2.40 7.22
CA PRO A 195 -18.39 0.98 7.40
C PRO A 195 -18.83 0.28 6.10
N GLU A 196 -19.66 0.94 5.31
CA GLU A 196 -20.20 0.43 4.04
C GLU A 196 -19.10 0.32 2.98
N ALA A 197 -18.30 1.38 2.80
CA ALA A 197 -17.18 1.38 1.86
C ALA A 197 -16.10 0.35 2.26
N SER A 198 -15.82 0.22 3.56
CA SER A 198 -14.91 -0.80 4.07
C SER A 198 -15.44 -2.23 3.81
N ALA A 199 -16.73 -2.48 4.01
CA ALA A 199 -17.34 -3.78 3.72
C ALA A 199 -17.21 -4.13 2.23
N ARG A 200 -17.52 -3.18 1.33
CA ARG A 200 -17.37 -3.37 -0.12
C ARG A 200 -15.92 -3.61 -0.52
N LEU A 201 -14.96 -2.84 0.05
CA LEU A 201 -13.53 -3.04 -0.19
C LEU A 201 -13.15 -4.49 0.09
N TRP A 202 -13.48 -4.99 1.29
CA TRP A 202 -13.10 -6.35 1.67
C TRP A 202 -13.75 -7.42 0.80
N GLN A 203 -15.01 -7.24 0.41
CA GLN A 203 -15.69 -8.16 -0.51
C GLN A 203 -14.99 -8.21 -1.87
N ARG A 204 -14.61 -7.06 -2.43
CA ARG A 204 -13.87 -6.97 -3.71
C ARG A 204 -12.52 -7.68 -3.61
N LEU A 205 -11.74 -7.39 -2.58
CA LEU A 205 -10.42 -8.00 -2.40
C LEU A 205 -10.51 -9.52 -2.15
N ALA A 206 -11.49 -9.98 -1.36
CA ALA A 206 -11.74 -11.40 -1.16
C ALA A 206 -12.14 -12.09 -2.48
N GLY A 207 -12.96 -11.43 -3.31
CA GLY A 207 -13.35 -11.92 -4.63
C GLY A 207 -12.14 -12.09 -5.57
N ALA A 208 -11.24 -11.11 -5.57
CA ALA A 208 -10.06 -11.07 -6.45
C ALA A 208 -8.93 -12.06 -6.06
N LEU A 209 -8.93 -12.57 -4.83
CA LEU A 209 -7.95 -13.58 -4.39
C LEU A 209 -8.17 -14.94 -5.07
N ALA A 210 -7.07 -15.62 -5.42
CA ALA A 210 -7.05 -17.03 -5.77
C ALA A 210 -7.50 -17.90 -4.58
N PRO A 211 -8.03 -19.11 -4.82
CA PRO A 211 -8.19 -20.11 -3.76
C PRO A 211 -6.86 -20.36 -3.04
N GLY A 212 -6.85 -20.29 -1.70
CA GLY A 212 -5.63 -20.37 -0.90
C GLY A 212 -4.74 -19.12 -0.95
N GLY A 213 -5.22 -18.03 -1.56
CA GLY A 213 -4.56 -16.74 -1.63
C GLY A 213 -4.61 -15.97 -0.31
N ILE A 214 -3.66 -15.06 -0.13
CA ILE A 214 -3.40 -14.37 1.14
C ILE A 214 -3.81 -12.90 1.07
N LEU A 215 -4.59 -12.43 2.05
CA LEU A 215 -4.86 -11.01 2.28
C LEU A 215 -4.05 -10.53 3.50
N VAL A 216 -3.23 -9.49 3.31
CA VAL A 216 -2.48 -8.82 4.37
C VAL A 216 -3.13 -7.46 4.63
N VAL A 217 -3.48 -7.19 5.88
CA VAL A 217 -4.14 -5.94 6.31
C VAL A 217 -3.32 -5.19 7.37
N GLY A 218 -3.71 -3.95 7.66
CA GLY A 218 -3.12 -3.13 8.70
C GLY A 218 -3.61 -3.49 10.11
N LYS A 219 -2.88 -3.04 11.13
CA LYS A 219 -3.12 -3.42 12.54
C LYS A 219 -4.54 -3.14 13.07
N ALA A 220 -5.16 -2.07 12.61
CA ALA A 220 -6.49 -1.64 13.05
C ALA A 220 -7.62 -2.20 12.16
N GLU A 221 -7.28 -2.97 11.13
CA GLU A 221 -8.22 -3.40 10.09
C GLU A 221 -8.68 -4.83 10.35
N LYS A 222 -10.00 -5.04 10.18
CA LYS A 222 -10.67 -6.32 10.45
C LYS A 222 -11.58 -6.65 9.27
N PRO A 223 -11.07 -7.30 8.21
CA PRO A 223 -11.92 -7.78 7.13
C PRO A 223 -12.91 -8.81 7.68
N ALA A 224 -14.19 -8.47 7.68
CA ALA A 224 -15.28 -9.34 8.08
C ALA A 224 -16.03 -9.81 6.82
N VAL A 225 -15.43 -10.74 6.08
CA VAL A 225 -15.98 -11.27 4.82
C VAL A 225 -15.97 -12.80 4.84
N PRO A 226 -17.09 -13.46 4.47
CA PRO A 226 -17.14 -14.91 4.35
C PRO A 226 -16.04 -15.46 3.43
N GLY A 227 -15.48 -16.62 3.78
CA GLY A 227 -14.42 -17.26 2.99
C GLY A 227 -12.99 -16.80 3.32
N LEU A 228 -12.81 -15.71 4.07
CA LEU A 228 -11.50 -15.34 4.61
C LEU A 228 -11.32 -15.86 6.04
N ARG A 229 -10.33 -16.74 6.24
CA ARG A 229 -9.94 -17.22 7.58
C ARG A 229 -8.67 -16.51 8.02
N LYS A 230 -8.69 -15.93 9.22
CA LYS A 230 -7.49 -15.38 9.85
C LYS A 230 -6.51 -16.52 10.18
N ILE A 231 -5.27 -16.44 9.70
CA ILE A 231 -4.23 -17.45 9.94
C ILE A 231 -3.11 -16.92 10.85
N HIS A 232 -2.83 -15.62 10.79
CA HIS A 232 -1.93 -14.92 11.70
C HIS A 232 -2.51 -13.55 12.07
N PRO A 233 -1.93 -12.80 13.03
CA PRO A 233 -2.24 -11.38 13.17
C PRO A 233 -2.11 -10.67 11.83
N PHE A 234 -3.19 -10.03 11.39
CA PHE A 234 -3.26 -9.21 10.16
C PHE A 234 -3.11 -9.97 8.83
N ILE A 235 -3.08 -11.31 8.86
CA ILE A 235 -2.98 -12.15 7.65
C ILE A 235 -4.16 -13.11 7.60
N TYR A 236 -4.87 -13.09 6.47
CA TYR A 236 -6.05 -13.90 6.19
C TYR A 236 -5.79 -14.75 4.95
N CYS A 237 -6.38 -15.94 4.90
CA CYS A 237 -6.31 -16.85 3.76
C CYS A 237 -7.70 -17.12 3.21
N LYS A 238 -7.87 -17.00 1.90
CA LYS A 238 -9.10 -17.38 1.19
C LYS A 238 -9.23 -18.89 1.17
N HIS A 239 -10.22 -19.41 1.86
CA HIS A 239 -10.58 -20.80 1.77
C HIS A 239 -11.51 -21.00 0.57
N SER A 240 -11.35 -22.10 -0.13
CA SER A 240 -12.41 -22.58 -1.00
C SER A 240 -13.64 -22.79 -0.13
N ILE A 241 -14.70 -22.04 -0.38
CA ILE A 241 -16.01 -22.38 0.17
C ILE A 241 -16.36 -23.71 -0.50
N PRO A 242 -16.65 -24.79 0.27
CA PRO A 242 -17.05 -26.07 -0.30
C PRO A 242 -18.30 -25.95 -1.17
#